data_AF-A0A3B9BCE6-F1
#
_entry.id   AF-A0A3B9BCE6-F1
#
_cell.length_a   1.000
_cell.length_b   1.000
_cell.length_c   1.000
_cell.angle_alpha   90.00
_cell.angle_beta   90.00
_cell.angle_gamma   90.00
#
_symmetry.space_group_name_H-M   'P 1'
#
loop_
_entity.id
_entity.type
_entity.pdbx_description
1 polymer ?
#
loop_
_entity_poly.entity_id
_entity_poly.type
_entity_poly.pdbx_seq_one_letter_code
_entity_poly.pdbx_strand_id
1 'polypeptide(L)' 'MNFGDPTFSIIIFAMIGVFYFFMIRPQQKKAKQEERFVDELSKGQKVVTSTGIHGKVVSLDKDKG' A
#
# COMPACT_ATOMS: atom_id res chain seq x y z
N MET A 1 -19.55 -27.26 19.54
CA MET A 1 -19.19 -27.23 18.10
C MET A 1 -18.08 -28.24 17.89
N ASN A 2 -18.31 -29.24 17.02
CA ASN A 2 -17.35 -30.33 16.79
C ASN A 2 -16.40 -29.97 15.64
N PHE A 3 -15.13 -30.34 15.78
CA PHE A 3 -14.10 -30.13 14.76
C PHE A 3 -14.41 -31.05 13.56
N GLY A 4 -14.85 -30.47 12.44
CA GLY A 4 -15.33 -31.19 11.26
C GLY A 4 -16.73 -30.78 10.77
N ASP A 5 -17.44 -29.93 11.50
CA ASP A 5 -18.73 -29.38 11.06
C ASP A 5 -18.52 -28.46 9.83
N PRO A 6 -19.26 -28.66 8.71
CA PRO A 6 -19.18 -27.81 7.52
C PRO A 6 -19.39 -26.31 7.82
N THR A 7 -20.19 -25.99 8.83
CA THR A 7 -20.44 -24.62 9.29
C THR A 7 -19.16 -23.96 9.80
N PHE A 8 -18.31 -24.70 10.53
CA PHE A 8 -17.05 -24.17 11.05
C PHE A 8 -16.06 -23.88 9.91
N SER A 9 -15.95 -24.78 8.94
CA SER A 9 -15.09 -24.59 7.76
C SER A 9 -15.52 -23.36 6.94
N ILE A 10 -16.82 -23.17 6.72
CA ILE A 10 -17.35 -22.00 5.99
C ILE A 10 -16.98 -20.69 6.70
N ILE A 11 -17.10 -20.63 8.03
CA ILE A 11 -16.75 -19.44 8.82
C ILE A 11 -15.24 -19.14 8.68
N ILE A 12 -14.37 -20.16 8.74
CA ILE A 12 -12.93 -19.98 8.59
C ILE A 12 -12.57 -19.46 7.20
N PHE A 13 -13.12 -20.04 6.13
CA PHE A 13 -12.87 -19.56 4.76
C PHE A 13 -13.40 -18.13 4.54
N ALA A 14 -14.58 -17.82 5.06
CA ALA A 14 -15.14 -16.47 4.99
C ALA A 14 -14.25 -15.46 5.73
N MET A 15 -13.78 -15.80 6.91
CA MET A 15 -12.85 -14.97 7.70
C MET A 15 -11.54 -14.72 6.94
N ILE A 16 -10.91 -15.77 6.41
CA ILE A 16 -9.67 -15.64 5.62
C ILE A 16 -9.90 -14.77 4.39
N GLY A 17 -11.02 -14.96 3.68
CA GLY A 17 -11.38 -14.14 2.51
C GLY A 17 -11.52 -12.66 2.85
N VAL A 18 -12.18 -12.35 3.97
CA VAL A 18 -12.33 -10.97 4.46
C VAL A 18 -10.98 -10.38 4.85
N PHE A 19 -10.16 -11.08 5.65
CA PHE A 19 -8.83 -10.61 6.04
C PHE A 19 -7.89 -10.41 4.84
N TYR A 20 -7.90 -11.33 3.88
CA TYR A 20 -7.11 -11.22 2.65
C TYR A 20 -7.49 -9.98 1.84
N PHE A 21 -8.79 -9.78 1.60
CA PHE A 21 -9.28 -8.60 0.87
C PHE A 21 -8.96 -7.30 1.63
N PHE A 22 -9.17 -7.29 2.94
CA PHE A 22 -8.88 -6.14 3.79
C PHE A 22 -7.40 -5.84 3.93
N MET A 23 -6.49 -6.79 3.77
CA MET A 23 -5.04 -6.57 3.79
C MET A 23 -4.50 -6.13 2.42
N ILE A 24 -5.00 -6.72 1.33
CA ILE A 24 -4.53 -6.40 -0.02
C ILE A 24 -4.97 -5.01 -0.48
N ARG A 25 -6.22 -4.62 -0.20
CA ARG A 25 -6.72 -3.30 -0.57
C ARG A 25 -5.88 -2.14 0.01
N PRO A 26 -5.51 -2.11 1.30
CA PRO A 26 -4.66 -1.06 1.84
C PRO A 26 -3.21 -1.17 1.36
N GLN A 27 -2.67 -2.38 1.14
CA GLN A 27 -1.34 -2.54 0.55
C GLN A 27 -1.27 -1.94 -0.86
N GLN A 28 -2.24 -2.28 -1.73
CA GLN A 28 -2.33 -1.72 -3.08
C GLN A 28 -2.53 -0.19 -3.05
N LYS A 29 -3.29 0.34 -2.09
CA LYS A 29 -3.45 1.79 -1.92
C LYS A 29 -2.12 2.48 -1.57
N LYS A 30 -1.29 1.89 -0.69
CA LYS A 30 0.02 2.44 -0.33
C LYS A 30 0.97 2.44 -1.52
N ALA A 31 1.09 1.31 -2.22
CA ALA A 31 1.93 1.19 -3.42
C ALA A 31 1.51 2.20 -4.50
N LYS A 32 0.21 2.35 -4.74
CA LYS A 32 -0.32 3.30 -5.72
C LYS A 32 -0.11 4.76 -5.30
N GLN A 33 -0.11 5.07 -4.00
CA GLN A 33 0.19 6.42 -3.50
C GLN A 33 1.67 6.75 -3.68
N GLU A 34 2.57 5.81 -3.44
CA GLU A 34 4.00 5.98 -3.67
C GLU A 34 4.32 6.18 -5.14
N GLU A 35 3.74 5.36 -6.02
CA GLU A 35 3.88 5.50 -7.48
C GLU A 35 3.37 6.87 -7.95
N ARG A 36 2.18 7.29 -7.50
CA ARG A 36 1.63 8.61 -7.81
C ARG A 36 2.47 9.75 -7.27
N PHE A 37 3.00 9.62 -6.05
CA PHE A 37 3.88 10.62 -5.47
C PHE A 37 5.11 10.81 -6.35
N VAL A 38 5.78 9.73 -6.77
CA VAL A 38 6.93 9.79 -7.68
C VAL A 38 6.58 10.37 -9.06
N ASP A 39 5.39 10.08 -9.59
CA ASP A 39 4.93 10.63 -10.86
C ASP A 39 4.53 12.11 -10.80
N GLU A 40 3.99 12.55 -9.66
CA GLU A 40 3.66 13.95 -9.41
C GLU A 40 4.90 14.80 -9.11
N LEU A 41 6.02 14.17 -8.71
CA LEU A 41 7.28 14.88 -8.47
C LEU A 41 7.82 15.51 -9.75
N SER A 42 8.02 16.82 -9.71
CA SER A 42 8.62 17.61 -10.78
C SER A 42 9.84 18.39 -10.31
N LYS A 43 10.79 18.67 -11.22
CA LYS A 43 11.93 19.55 -10.92
C LYS A 43 11.42 20.91 -10.43
N GLY A 44 11.96 21.36 -9.31
CA GLY A 44 11.62 22.62 -8.67
C GLY A 44 10.48 22.55 -7.66
N GLN A 45 9.85 21.39 -7.47
CA GLN A 45 8.79 21.20 -6.48
C GLN A 45 9.36 21.15 -5.05
N LYS A 46 8.63 21.75 -4.11
CA LYS A 46 8.95 21.66 -2.68
C LYS A 46 8.42 20.34 -2.14
N VAL A 47 9.27 19.64 -1.40
CA VAL A 47 8.97 18.32 -0.81
C VAL A 47 9.36 18.30 0.65
N VAL A 48 8.69 17.46 1.44
CA VAL A 48 9.03 17.23 2.83
C VAL A 48 9.36 15.76 3.00
N THR A 49 10.53 15.49 3.56
CA THR A 49 10.96 14.12 3.85
C THR A 49 10.26 13.58 5.10
N SER A 50 10.27 12.26 5.31
CA SER A 50 9.62 11.63 6.48
C SER A 50 10.13 12.15 7.84
N THR A 51 11.31 12.75 7.89
CA THR A 51 11.91 13.36 9.08
C THR A 51 11.54 14.84 9.26
N GLY A 52 10.77 15.43 8.34
CA GLY A 52 10.31 16.82 8.40
C GLY A 52 11.21 17.83 7.66
N ILE A 53 12.25 17.37 6.96
CA ILE A 53 13.16 18.28 6.23
C ILE A 53 12.45 18.79 4.99
N HIS A 54 12.43 20.12 4.83
CA HIS A 54 11.88 20.81 3.67
C HIS A 54 12.99 20.96 2.61
N GLY A 55 12.75 20.41 1.43
CA GLY A 55 13.69 20.45 0.30
C GLY A 55 13.02 20.87 -0.99
N LYS A 56 13.83 21.16 -2.02
CA LYS A 56 13.37 21.42 -3.39
C LYS A 56 14.01 20.39 -4.31
N VAL A 57 13.20 19.76 -5.16
CA VAL A 57 13.68 18.77 -6.13
C VAL A 57 14.56 19.47 -7.17
N VAL A 58 15.85 19.12 -7.24
CA VAL A 58 16.82 19.71 -8.19
C VAL A 58 16.95 18.86 -9.46
N SER A 59 16.89 17.54 -9.31
CA SER A 59 16.89 16.55 -10.38
C SER A 59 16.06 15.34 -9.97
N LEU A 60 15.52 14.63 -10.96
CA LEU A 60 14.81 13.37 -10.77
C LEU A 60 15.54 12.35 -11.64
N ASP A 61 15.93 11.23 -11.03
CA ASP A 61 16.51 10.10 -11.73
C ASP A 61 15.47 8.96 -11.67
N LYS A 62 14.87 8.65 -12.83
CA LYS A 62 13.89 7.56 -12.96
C LYS A 62 14.61 6.31 -13.47
N ASP A 63 15.58 5.80 -12.72
CA ASP A 63 16.20 4.51 -13.02
C ASP A 63 15.44 3.40 -12.26
N LYS A 64 14.58 2.68 -12.99
CA LYS A 64 13.91 1.46 -12.53
C LYS A 64 14.70 0.27 -13.12
N GLY A 65 15.74 -0.16 -12.41
CA GLY A 65 16.39 -1.47 -12.58
C GLY A 65 15.83 -2.49 -11.61
#